data_AF-A0A9E1RGW9-F1
#
_entry.id   AF-A0A9E1RGW9-F1
#
_cell.length_a   1.000
_cell.length_b   1.000
_cell.length_c   1.000
_cell.angle_alpha   90.00
_cell.angle_beta   90.00
_cell.angle_gamma   90.00
#
_symmetry.space_group_name_H-M   'P 1'
#
loop_
_entity.id
_entity.type
_entity.pdbx_description
1 polymer ?
#
loop_
_entity_poly.entity_id
_entity_poly.type
_entity_poly.pdbx_seq_one_letter_code
_entity_poly.pdbx_strand_id
1 'polypeptide(L)'
;KSQSFWEFFAKFIVIGFLLLDELWILIPGLRWLLPGGIITFGTLGIIPIIHVFEVVLLGIFIQRLQASTFWIKPLAIKILRGIAMGLSLLYGFLLLLASGTKFAPEKFNFFLQETFHWLAHRGKIGEEKEEFLSAVISENIQLLHETMGWHYVIFCGLAFLLVLGFSNKKFPEWFSRNKSIYFSLLLLITNLFLSWAIYPLNKEPLIWERQGFTKESSPIKIRAYDRIARVNAAIGTCGSAKEFIACAKFKFLEGEFGPKRFVAGYRLPHGLDFSGLTSFSQKEVASLILKFLEIDGLNVKGPLRYLQKTPPFSLFKIYDFAGVKYFASVYPLPTSEKIKLIHSSFQFYLYQNLDAWPYYYLADRIETISDVKELYNAEKGVAYLWEGSRKPDFSDSETERENQIELTSFKFGEIEFHSSGINEEFLVVADAWHPYWHAFVDGKEVEVVKTNGVFKGVSVPPGSHKIRLFFDNKPYRPGIWIAVLSWIIFIGAWVGLSRKHSNALR
;
A
#
# COMPACT_ATOMS: atom_id res chain seq x y z
N LYS A 1 1.93 4.14 -8.99
CA LYS A 1 3.04 5.06 -9.33
C LYS A 1 3.79 4.51 -10.54
N SER A 2 3.30 4.77 -11.75
CA SER A 2 4.09 4.53 -12.97
C SER A 2 5.19 5.58 -12.98
N GLN A 3 6.43 5.16 -12.71
CA GLN A 3 7.62 5.99 -12.87
C GLN A 3 8.37 5.41 -14.05
N SER A 4 7.91 5.71 -15.27
CA SER A 4 8.72 5.37 -16.42
C SER A 4 9.87 6.38 -16.50
N PHE A 5 11.07 5.90 -16.80
CA PHE A 5 12.24 6.72 -17.09
C PHE A 5 11.92 7.84 -18.11
N TRP A 6 11.04 7.55 -19.07
CA TRP A 6 10.58 8.48 -20.09
C TRP A 6 9.71 9.61 -19.55
N GLU A 7 8.83 9.33 -18.59
CA GLU A 7 8.03 10.37 -17.93
C GLU A 7 8.94 11.31 -17.12
N PHE A 8 9.91 10.76 -16.39
CA PHE A 8 10.91 11.53 -15.65
C PHE A 8 11.78 12.39 -16.59
N PHE A 9 12.27 11.81 -17.68
CA PHE A 9 13.14 12.48 -18.64
C PHE A 9 12.41 13.59 -19.41
N ALA A 10 11.17 13.36 -19.83
CA ALA A 10 10.33 14.38 -20.47
C ALA A 10 10.03 15.54 -19.52
N LYS A 11 9.70 15.25 -18.26
CA LYS A 11 9.51 16.28 -17.22
C LYS A 11 10.78 17.10 -17.00
N PHE A 12 11.93 16.45 -16.91
CA PHE A 12 13.21 17.11 -16.69
C PHE A 12 13.64 18.00 -17.87
N ILE A 13 13.40 17.57 -19.12
CA ILE A 13 13.69 18.37 -20.30
C ILE A 13 12.73 19.57 -20.40
N VAL A 14 11.43 19.36 -20.20
CA VAL A 14 10.44 20.43 -20.29
C VAL A 14 10.66 21.48 -19.20
N ILE A 15 10.89 21.05 -17.95
CA ILE A 15 11.20 21.93 -16.80
C ILE A 15 12.57 22.59 -16.99
N GLY A 16 13.56 21.82 -17.45
CA GLY A 16 14.94 22.26 -17.58
C GLY A 16 15.21 23.21 -18.75
N PHE A 17 14.36 23.22 -19.80
CA PHE A 17 14.58 24.07 -20.98
C PHE A 17 13.57 25.22 -21.13
N LEU A 18 12.34 25.10 -20.64
CA LEU A 18 11.32 26.14 -20.84
C LEU A 18 11.30 27.19 -19.73
N LEU A 19 11.70 26.85 -18.50
CA LEU A 19 11.46 27.69 -17.31
C LEU A 19 12.66 27.78 -16.35
N LEU A 20 13.84 27.26 -16.73
CA LEU A 20 15.03 27.23 -15.87
C LEU A 20 15.53 28.64 -15.51
N ASP A 21 15.48 29.56 -16.48
CA ASP A 21 15.87 30.97 -16.26
C ASP A 21 14.97 31.66 -15.22
N GLU A 22 13.72 31.23 -15.07
CA GLU A 22 12.75 31.80 -14.13
C GLU A 22 12.78 31.14 -12.76
N LEU A 23 13.05 29.83 -12.69
CA LEU A 23 13.36 29.14 -11.44
C LEU A 23 14.55 29.79 -10.72
N TRP A 24 15.53 30.27 -11.49
CA TRP A 24 16.72 30.95 -10.98
C TRP A 24 16.42 32.36 -10.47
N ILE A 25 15.40 33.02 -11.03
CA ILE A 25 14.94 34.35 -10.60
C ILE A 25 14.03 34.25 -9.37
N LEU A 26 13.13 33.25 -9.34
CA LEU A 26 12.14 33.07 -8.27
C LEU A 26 12.74 32.49 -6.99
N ILE A 27 13.78 31.65 -7.10
CA ILE A 27 14.47 31.07 -5.94
C ILE A 27 15.99 31.13 -6.19
N PRO A 28 16.64 32.26 -5.86
CA PRO A 28 18.08 32.43 -6.08
C PRO A 28 18.93 31.34 -5.41
N GLY A 29 18.47 30.80 -4.27
CA GLY A 29 19.12 29.70 -3.54
C GLY A 29 19.02 28.31 -4.21
N LEU A 30 18.17 28.14 -5.22
CA LEU A 30 18.01 26.85 -5.92
C LEU A 30 19.28 26.49 -6.73
N ARG A 31 20.02 27.50 -7.21
CA ARG A 31 21.34 27.35 -7.84
C ARG A 31 22.34 26.64 -6.92
N TRP A 32 22.24 26.84 -5.61
CA TRP A 32 23.13 26.23 -4.61
C TRP A 32 22.66 24.85 -4.14
N LEU A 33 21.35 24.59 -4.18
CA LEU A 33 20.75 23.32 -3.77
C LEU A 33 20.84 22.21 -4.82
N LEU A 34 20.84 22.53 -6.12
CA LEU A 34 20.85 21.52 -7.19
C LEU A 34 22.15 20.69 -7.24
N PRO A 35 23.36 21.27 -7.12
CA PRO A 35 24.59 20.47 -7.09
C PRO A 35 24.69 19.59 -5.82
N GLY A 36 24.28 20.11 -4.66
CA GLY A 36 24.38 19.39 -3.38
C GLY A 36 23.24 18.39 -3.12
N GLY A 37 22.03 18.70 -3.57
CA GLY A 37 20.80 17.92 -3.33
C GLY A 37 20.72 16.62 -4.13
N ILE A 38 21.28 16.59 -5.34
CA ILE A 38 21.41 15.37 -6.16
C ILE A 38 22.35 14.37 -5.48
N ILE A 39 23.37 14.86 -4.77
CA ILE A 39 24.35 14.05 -4.03
C ILE A 39 23.77 13.56 -2.68
N THR A 40 22.95 14.36 -2.00
CA THR A 40 22.44 14.04 -0.64
C THR A 40 21.14 13.26 -0.61
N PHE A 41 20.20 13.48 -1.54
CA PHE A 41 18.84 12.89 -1.45
C PHE A 41 18.59 11.72 -2.40
N GLY A 42 19.55 11.40 -3.28
CA GLY A 42 19.35 10.44 -4.36
C GLY A 42 18.24 10.86 -5.33
N THR A 43 18.15 10.19 -6.48
CA THR A 43 17.16 10.52 -7.52
C THR A 43 15.70 10.38 -7.07
N LEU A 44 15.44 9.57 -6.03
CA LEU A 44 14.11 9.31 -5.49
C LEU A 44 13.61 10.34 -4.45
N GLY A 45 14.52 10.98 -3.70
CA GLY A 45 14.17 11.95 -2.65
C GLY A 45 13.76 13.33 -3.18
N ILE A 46 14.15 13.65 -4.41
CA ILE A 46 13.86 14.93 -5.09
C ILE A 46 12.48 14.94 -5.75
N ILE A 47 11.84 13.78 -5.91
CA ILE A 47 10.55 13.64 -6.62
C ILE A 47 9.42 14.48 -6.01
N PRO A 48 9.21 14.51 -4.67
CA PRO A 48 8.17 15.36 -4.08
C PRO A 48 8.43 16.85 -4.34
N ILE A 49 9.71 17.25 -4.36
CA ILE A 49 10.16 18.61 -4.63
C ILE A 49 9.84 18.97 -6.10
N ILE A 50 10.13 18.07 -7.04
CA ILE A 50 9.80 18.24 -8.47
C ILE A 50 8.29 18.43 -8.65
N HIS A 51 7.45 17.66 -7.97
CA HIS A 51 6.00 17.81 -8.08
C HIS A 51 5.48 19.16 -7.58
N VAL A 52 6.05 19.70 -6.50
CA VAL A 52 5.70 21.05 -6.03
C VAL A 52 6.10 22.09 -7.08
N PHE A 53 7.29 21.95 -7.66
CA PHE A 53 7.72 22.84 -8.74
C PHE A 53 6.85 22.71 -9.99
N GLU A 54 6.43 21.51 -10.38
CA GLU A 54 5.51 21.28 -11.51
C GLU A 54 4.22 22.09 -11.35
N VAL A 55 3.61 22.09 -10.16
CA VAL A 55 2.38 22.84 -9.89
C VAL A 55 2.61 24.35 -9.98
N VAL A 56 3.70 24.85 -9.40
CA VAL A 56 4.06 26.28 -9.45
C VAL A 56 4.33 26.71 -10.89
N LEU A 57 5.10 25.93 -11.64
CA LEU A 57 5.46 26.20 -13.03
C LEU A 57 4.24 26.16 -13.96
N LEU A 58 3.33 25.21 -13.74
CA LEU A 58 2.04 25.17 -14.45
C LEU A 58 1.21 26.43 -14.17
N GLY A 59 1.20 26.90 -12.92
CA GLY A 59 0.54 28.16 -12.54
C GLY A 59 1.13 29.37 -13.27
N ILE A 60 2.46 29.49 -13.30
CA ILE A 60 3.18 30.55 -14.05
C ILE A 60 2.87 30.46 -15.54
N PHE A 61 2.89 29.27 -16.11
CA PHE A 61 2.58 29.03 -17.52
C PHE A 61 1.15 29.48 -17.87
N ILE A 62 0.16 29.13 -17.04
CA ILE A 62 -1.24 29.56 -17.23
C ILE A 62 -1.35 31.08 -17.10
N GLN A 63 -0.70 31.70 -16.10
CA GLN A 63 -0.69 33.16 -15.93
C GLN A 63 -0.11 33.87 -17.16
N ARG A 64 0.98 33.34 -17.74
CA ARG A 64 1.60 33.92 -18.94
C ARG A 64 0.77 33.73 -20.19
N LEU A 65 0.10 32.58 -20.33
CA LEU A 65 -0.89 32.39 -21.39
C LEU A 65 -2.02 33.41 -21.29
N GLN A 66 -2.48 33.72 -20.07
CA GLN A 66 -3.51 34.76 -19.84
C GLN A 66 -3.03 36.16 -20.18
N ALA A 67 -1.79 36.50 -19.82
CA ALA A 67 -1.20 37.81 -20.07
C ALA A 67 -0.79 38.03 -21.54
N SER A 68 -0.85 37.00 -22.40
CA SER A 68 -0.32 37.01 -23.78
C SER A 68 1.16 37.42 -23.89
N THR A 69 1.91 37.45 -22.79
CA THR A 69 3.34 37.84 -22.72
C THR A 69 4.27 36.66 -23.03
N PHE A 70 3.86 35.80 -23.96
CA PHE A 70 4.41 34.48 -24.16
C PHE A 70 5.63 34.50 -25.09
N TRP A 71 6.83 34.75 -24.54
CA TRP A 71 8.08 34.74 -25.33
C TRP A 71 8.86 33.44 -25.11
N ILE A 72 8.76 32.49 -26.04
CA ILE A 72 9.54 31.25 -26.04
C ILE A 72 10.56 31.29 -27.18
N LYS A 73 11.81 30.90 -26.90
CA LYS A 73 12.87 30.78 -27.91
C LYS A 73 12.41 29.87 -29.07
N PRO A 74 12.68 30.22 -30.35
CA PRO A 74 12.22 29.45 -31.50
C PRO A 74 12.66 27.98 -31.50
N LEU A 75 13.87 27.70 -30.99
CA LEU A 75 14.40 26.34 -30.85
C LEU A 75 13.56 25.52 -29.85
N ALA A 76 13.17 26.11 -28.72
CA ALA A 76 12.37 25.43 -27.71
C ALA A 76 10.96 25.10 -28.23
N ILE A 77 10.37 25.96 -29.06
CA ILE A 77 9.09 25.66 -29.74
C ILE A 77 9.23 24.45 -30.68
N LYS A 78 10.33 24.36 -31.45
CA LYS A 78 10.57 23.21 -32.34
C LYS A 78 10.71 21.91 -31.55
N ILE A 79 11.48 21.93 -30.45
CA ILE A 79 11.66 20.77 -29.57
C ILE A 79 10.32 20.36 -28.95
N LEU A 80 9.58 21.31 -28.37
CA LEU A 80 8.27 21.06 -27.77
C LEU A 80 7.30 20.41 -28.75
N ARG A 81 7.24 20.89 -30.00
CA ARG A 81 6.40 20.30 -31.05
C ARG A 81 6.84 18.88 -31.41
N GLY A 82 8.14 18.64 -31.51
CA GLY A 82 8.67 17.29 -31.76
C GLY A 82 8.26 16.31 -30.66
N ILE A 83 8.41 16.71 -29.39
CA ILE A 83 7.98 15.92 -28.24
C ILE A 83 6.46 15.71 -28.26
N ALA A 84 5.68 16.77 -28.47
CA ALA A 84 4.23 16.70 -28.56
C ALA A 84 3.75 15.77 -29.67
N MET A 85 4.42 15.76 -30.82
CA MET A 85 4.08 14.87 -31.94
C MET A 85 4.40 13.40 -31.63
N GLY A 86 5.51 13.12 -30.95
CA GLY A 86 5.81 11.76 -30.48
C GLY A 86 4.81 11.28 -29.43
N LEU A 87 4.46 12.15 -28.47
CA LEU A 87 3.48 11.82 -27.43
C LEU A 87 2.05 11.70 -27.97
N SER A 88 1.66 12.47 -28.99
CA SER A 88 0.34 12.33 -29.62
C SER A 88 0.21 10.98 -30.33
N LEU A 89 1.26 10.48 -30.97
CA LEU A 89 1.26 9.12 -31.52
C LEU A 89 1.06 8.07 -30.43
N LEU A 90 1.76 8.21 -29.29
CA LEU A 90 1.60 7.32 -28.14
C LEU A 90 0.16 7.35 -27.59
N TYR A 91 -0.40 8.53 -27.29
CA TYR A 91 -1.77 8.64 -26.77
C TYR A 91 -2.82 8.23 -27.80
N GLY A 92 -2.56 8.44 -29.10
CA GLY A 92 -3.41 7.94 -30.18
C GLY A 92 -3.44 6.41 -30.22
N PHE A 93 -2.27 5.76 -30.07
CA PHE A 93 -2.19 4.31 -29.94
C PHE A 93 -2.91 3.80 -28.68
N LEU A 94 -2.69 4.44 -27.52
CA LEU A 94 -3.37 4.09 -26.27
C LEU A 94 -4.89 4.28 -26.38
N LEU A 95 -5.36 5.31 -27.08
CA LEU A 95 -6.77 5.53 -27.37
C LEU A 95 -7.35 4.40 -28.23
N LEU A 96 -6.65 3.98 -29.28
CA LEU A 96 -7.05 2.84 -30.11
C LEU A 96 -7.08 1.55 -29.30
N LEU A 97 -6.04 1.30 -28.49
CA LEU A 97 -5.96 0.14 -27.61
C LEU A 97 -7.15 0.12 -26.63
N ALA A 98 -7.37 1.20 -25.89
CA ALA A 98 -8.45 1.31 -24.92
C ALA A 98 -9.84 1.20 -25.56
N SER A 99 -10.01 1.74 -26.77
CA SER A 99 -11.28 1.66 -27.50
C SER A 99 -11.53 0.25 -28.04
N GLY A 100 -10.50 -0.38 -28.62
CA GLY A 100 -10.58 -1.73 -29.16
C GLY A 100 -10.86 -2.77 -28.08
N THR A 101 -10.13 -2.73 -26.97
CA THR A 101 -10.36 -3.63 -25.83
C THR A 101 -11.72 -3.40 -25.19
N LYS A 102 -12.22 -2.15 -25.13
CA LYS A 102 -13.50 -1.88 -24.49
C LYS A 102 -14.72 -2.23 -25.34
N PHE A 103 -14.74 -1.85 -26.62
CA PHE A 103 -15.95 -1.94 -27.45
C PHE A 103 -16.01 -3.18 -28.32
N ALA A 104 -14.85 -3.78 -28.65
CA ALA A 104 -14.79 -4.92 -29.54
C ALA A 104 -13.64 -5.87 -29.17
N PRO A 105 -13.59 -6.40 -27.93
CA PRO A 105 -12.45 -7.17 -27.42
C PRO A 105 -12.11 -8.38 -28.31
N GLU A 106 -13.11 -9.12 -28.79
CA GLU A 106 -12.90 -10.30 -29.63
C GLU A 106 -12.29 -9.95 -31.00
N LYS A 107 -12.86 -8.97 -31.70
CA LYS A 107 -12.37 -8.51 -33.01
C LYS A 107 -10.97 -7.90 -32.88
N PHE A 108 -10.74 -7.17 -31.81
CA PHE A 108 -9.46 -6.54 -31.54
C PHE A 108 -8.38 -7.55 -31.15
N ASN A 109 -8.72 -8.57 -30.36
CA ASN A 109 -7.85 -9.71 -30.08
C ASN A 109 -7.45 -10.43 -31.36
N PHE A 110 -8.43 -10.76 -32.22
CA PHE A 110 -8.17 -11.38 -33.52
C PHE A 110 -7.23 -10.53 -34.38
N PHE A 111 -7.48 -9.23 -34.50
CA PHE A 111 -6.61 -8.31 -35.25
C PHE A 111 -5.17 -8.30 -34.72
N LEU A 112 -4.98 -8.28 -33.40
CA LEU A 112 -3.66 -8.29 -32.79
C LEU A 112 -2.94 -9.63 -32.96
N GLN A 113 -3.66 -10.75 -32.87
CA GLN A 113 -3.11 -12.07 -33.13
C GLN A 113 -2.65 -12.21 -34.57
N GLU A 114 -3.47 -11.84 -35.56
CA GLU A 114 -3.10 -11.87 -36.98
C GLU A 114 -1.88 -10.98 -37.28
N THR A 115 -1.86 -9.77 -36.70
CA THR A 115 -0.71 -8.86 -36.83
C THR A 115 0.56 -9.48 -36.23
N PHE A 116 0.42 -10.13 -35.08
CA PHE A 116 1.52 -10.79 -34.39
C PHE A 116 2.04 -12.01 -35.17
N HIS A 117 1.16 -12.88 -35.66
CA HIS A 117 1.52 -14.04 -36.49
C HIS A 117 2.28 -13.60 -37.76
N TRP A 118 1.81 -12.55 -38.42
CA TRP A 118 2.51 -11.98 -39.58
C TRP A 118 3.92 -11.46 -39.23
N LEU A 119 4.09 -10.79 -38.09
CA LEU A 119 5.38 -10.33 -37.60
C LEU A 119 6.29 -11.48 -37.17
N ALA A 120 5.75 -12.48 -36.48
CA ALA A 120 6.44 -13.65 -35.97
C ALA A 120 7.05 -14.47 -37.11
N HIS A 121 6.27 -14.70 -38.17
CA HIS A 121 6.73 -15.37 -39.38
C HIS A 121 7.90 -14.62 -40.05
N ARG A 122 7.83 -13.28 -40.14
CA ARG A 122 8.95 -12.47 -40.67
C ARG A 122 10.18 -12.49 -39.76
N GLY A 123 9.98 -12.54 -38.45
CA GLY A 123 11.02 -12.55 -37.43
C GLY A 123 11.65 -13.92 -37.19
N LYS A 124 11.16 -14.99 -37.83
CA LYS A 124 11.57 -16.39 -37.58
C LYS A 124 11.49 -16.75 -36.08
N ILE A 125 10.41 -16.33 -35.42
CA ILE A 125 10.14 -16.74 -34.04
C ILE A 125 9.80 -18.25 -34.04
N GLY A 126 10.33 -19.01 -33.08
CA GLY A 126 10.01 -20.43 -32.96
C GLY A 126 8.57 -20.67 -32.50
N GLU A 127 7.96 -21.76 -32.96
CA GLU A 127 6.56 -22.12 -32.75
C GLU A 127 6.12 -22.07 -31.27
N GLU A 128 6.93 -22.62 -30.36
CA GLU A 128 6.65 -22.60 -28.91
C GLU A 128 6.53 -21.16 -28.35
N LYS A 129 7.36 -20.23 -28.83
CA LYS A 129 7.34 -18.82 -28.40
C LYS A 129 6.16 -18.09 -29.02
N GLU A 130 5.82 -18.41 -30.26
CA GLU A 130 4.69 -17.84 -30.96
C GLU A 130 3.37 -18.20 -30.28
N GLU A 131 3.15 -19.48 -29.99
CA GLU A 131 1.97 -19.97 -29.26
C GLU A 131 1.86 -19.30 -27.88
N PHE A 132 2.96 -19.27 -27.12
CA PHE A 132 2.99 -18.62 -25.81
C PHE A 132 2.63 -17.13 -25.89
N LEU A 133 3.21 -16.39 -26.83
CA LEU A 133 2.94 -14.96 -26.98
C LEU A 133 1.51 -14.68 -27.47
N SER A 134 0.96 -15.52 -28.34
CA SER A 134 -0.45 -15.43 -28.76
C SER A 134 -1.41 -15.65 -27.59
N ALA A 135 -1.12 -16.61 -26.69
CA ALA A 135 -1.89 -16.80 -25.47
C ALA A 135 -1.78 -15.58 -24.53
N VAL A 136 -0.57 -15.03 -24.36
CA VAL A 136 -0.35 -13.81 -23.57
C VAL A 136 -1.10 -12.62 -24.15
N ILE A 137 -1.18 -12.45 -25.47
CA ILE A 137 -1.97 -11.39 -26.12
C ILE A 137 -3.44 -11.53 -25.71
N SER A 138 -4.04 -12.70 -25.88
CA SER A 138 -5.45 -12.92 -25.54
C SER A 138 -5.75 -12.65 -24.07
N GLU A 139 -4.91 -13.15 -23.17
CA GLU A 139 -5.08 -12.91 -21.73
C GLU A 139 -4.95 -11.44 -21.35
N ASN A 140 -4.03 -10.70 -21.98
CA ASN A 140 -3.92 -9.26 -21.76
C ASN A 140 -5.15 -8.51 -22.31
N ILE A 141 -5.68 -8.89 -23.47
CA ILE A 141 -6.87 -8.24 -24.03
C ILE A 141 -8.10 -8.49 -23.15
N GLN A 142 -8.27 -9.71 -22.66
CA GLN A 142 -9.32 -10.01 -21.69
C GLN A 142 -9.14 -9.20 -20.40
N LEU A 143 -7.94 -9.18 -19.83
CA LEU A 143 -7.65 -8.40 -18.63
C LEU A 143 -7.91 -6.89 -18.84
N LEU A 144 -7.49 -6.34 -19.98
CA LEU A 144 -7.74 -4.94 -20.32
C LEU A 144 -9.23 -4.67 -20.51
N HIS A 145 -9.99 -5.59 -21.12
CA HIS A 145 -11.44 -5.46 -21.25
C HIS A 145 -12.15 -5.40 -19.89
N GLU A 146 -11.74 -6.28 -18.96
CA GLU A 146 -12.28 -6.35 -17.60
C GLU A 146 -11.91 -5.11 -16.76
N THR A 147 -10.69 -4.58 -16.93
CA THR A 147 -10.15 -3.52 -16.06
C THR A 147 -10.30 -2.10 -16.63
N MET A 148 -10.23 -1.92 -17.95
CA MET A 148 -10.37 -0.60 -18.57
C MET A 148 -11.85 -0.22 -18.69
N GLY A 149 -12.27 0.71 -17.83
CA GLY A 149 -13.55 1.39 -17.97
C GLY A 149 -13.56 2.43 -19.11
N TRP A 150 -14.74 2.96 -19.44
CA TRP A 150 -14.93 4.06 -20.40
C TRP A 150 -14.08 5.31 -20.09
N HIS A 151 -13.73 5.52 -18.81
CA HIS A 151 -12.85 6.60 -18.36
C HIS A 151 -11.47 6.57 -19.03
N TYR A 152 -10.92 5.41 -19.35
CA TYR A 152 -9.63 5.28 -20.04
C TYR A 152 -9.69 5.82 -21.47
N VAL A 153 -10.77 5.53 -22.20
CA VAL A 153 -10.99 6.02 -23.56
C VAL A 153 -11.08 7.54 -23.54
N ILE A 154 -11.87 8.09 -22.62
CA ILE A 154 -12.01 9.55 -22.48
C ILE A 154 -10.69 10.19 -22.09
N PHE A 155 -9.98 9.63 -21.10
CA PHE A 155 -8.66 10.13 -20.70
C PHE A 155 -7.66 10.14 -21.87
N CYS A 156 -7.49 9.01 -22.57
CA CYS A 156 -6.55 8.92 -23.69
C CYS A 156 -6.94 9.87 -24.82
N GLY A 157 -8.25 10.05 -25.08
CA GLY A 157 -8.75 10.99 -26.09
C GLY A 157 -8.48 12.45 -25.72
N LEU A 158 -8.77 12.85 -24.49
CA LEU A 158 -8.51 14.21 -24.00
C LEU A 158 -7.00 14.51 -23.95
N ALA A 159 -6.20 13.56 -23.47
CA ALA A 159 -4.74 13.67 -23.46
C ALA A 159 -4.18 13.76 -24.88
N PHE A 160 -4.68 12.94 -25.81
CA PHE A 160 -4.33 13.01 -27.23
C PHE A 160 -4.63 14.39 -27.81
N LEU A 161 -5.84 14.93 -27.62
CA LEU A 161 -6.23 16.25 -28.11
C LEU A 161 -5.40 17.38 -27.49
N LEU A 162 -5.16 17.31 -26.17
CA LEU A 162 -4.37 18.30 -25.45
C LEU A 162 -2.92 18.33 -25.99
N VAL A 163 -2.29 17.17 -26.09
CA VAL A 163 -0.91 17.03 -26.60
C VAL A 163 -0.83 17.39 -28.09
N LEU A 164 -1.80 16.95 -28.90
CA LEU A 164 -1.89 17.33 -30.31
C LEU A 164 -2.03 18.86 -30.47
N GLY A 165 -2.74 19.53 -29.57
CA GLY A 165 -2.82 20.99 -29.53
C GLY A 165 -1.44 21.66 -29.48
N PHE A 166 -0.51 21.15 -28.67
CA PHE A 166 0.87 21.65 -28.58
C PHE A 166 1.72 21.39 -29.83
N SER A 167 1.35 20.43 -30.68
CA SER A 167 2.01 20.19 -31.96
C SER A 167 1.69 21.29 -33.00
N ASN A 168 0.56 21.99 -32.84
CA ASN A 168 0.11 23.02 -33.76
C ASN A 168 1.01 24.27 -33.70
N LYS A 169 1.19 24.92 -34.85
CA LYS A 169 1.96 26.16 -34.91
C LYS A 169 1.35 27.30 -34.10
N LYS A 170 0.03 27.35 -34.03
CA LYS A 170 -0.76 28.38 -33.35
C LYS A 170 -1.20 27.99 -31.94
N PHE A 171 -0.56 27.00 -31.30
CA PHE A 171 -0.96 26.55 -29.96
C PHE A 171 -1.05 27.69 -28.91
N PRO A 172 -0.16 28.71 -28.88
CA PRO A 172 -0.27 29.77 -27.88
C PRO A 172 -1.54 30.60 -28.07
N GLU A 173 -1.88 30.94 -29.32
CA GLU A 173 -3.12 31.67 -29.67
C GLU A 173 -4.38 30.85 -29.35
N TRP A 174 -4.32 29.53 -29.59
CA TRP A 174 -5.44 28.64 -29.31
C TRP A 174 -5.71 28.51 -27.81
N PHE A 175 -4.65 28.35 -27.00
CA PHE A 175 -4.76 28.23 -25.54
C PHE A 175 -4.92 29.57 -24.81
N SER A 176 -4.52 30.70 -25.40
CA SER A 176 -4.75 32.03 -24.83
C SER A 176 -6.18 32.54 -25.08
N ARG A 177 -6.91 31.94 -26.03
CA ARG A 177 -8.31 32.27 -26.33
C ARG A 177 -9.19 32.15 -25.08
N ASN A 178 -10.02 33.17 -24.82
CA ASN A 178 -10.86 33.30 -23.62
C ASN A 178 -10.10 33.18 -22.29
N LYS A 179 -8.93 33.85 -22.19
CA LYS A 179 -8.12 33.92 -20.95
C LYS A 179 -7.73 32.54 -20.40
N SER A 180 -7.50 31.58 -21.29
CA SER A 180 -7.08 30.21 -20.95
C SER A 180 -8.05 29.40 -20.09
N ILE A 181 -9.30 29.86 -19.92
CA ILE A 181 -10.32 29.16 -19.14
C ILE A 181 -10.58 27.76 -19.71
N TYR A 182 -10.72 27.64 -21.03
CA TYR A 182 -10.94 26.35 -21.68
C TYR A 182 -9.75 25.41 -21.55
N PHE A 183 -8.52 25.94 -21.59
CA PHE A 183 -7.32 25.14 -21.36
C PHE A 183 -7.30 24.58 -19.94
N SER A 184 -7.56 25.45 -18.94
CA SER A 184 -7.63 25.03 -17.54
C SER A 184 -8.74 24.01 -17.30
N LEU A 185 -9.92 24.20 -17.90
CA LEU A 185 -11.02 23.23 -17.84
C LEU A 185 -10.65 21.90 -18.51
N LEU A 186 -10.06 21.93 -19.71
CA LEU A 186 -9.61 20.74 -20.41
C LEU A 186 -8.57 19.99 -19.59
N LEU A 187 -7.61 20.70 -19.00
CA LEU A 187 -6.58 20.12 -18.14
C LEU A 187 -7.19 19.52 -16.86
N LEU A 188 -8.13 20.22 -16.21
CA LEU A 188 -8.85 19.73 -15.04
C LEU A 188 -9.64 18.45 -15.35
N ILE A 189 -10.42 18.45 -16.43
CA ILE A 189 -11.23 17.31 -16.85
C ILE A 189 -10.31 16.14 -17.23
N THR A 190 -9.22 16.39 -17.96
CA THR A 190 -8.23 15.36 -18.30
C THR A 190 -7.64 14.73 -17.03
N ASN A 191 -7.29 15.54 -16.02
CA ASN A 191 -6.78 15.02 -14.74
C ASN A 191 -7.84 14.27 -13.92
N LEU A 192 -9.10 14.68 -13.98
CA LEU A 192 -10.21 13.95 -13.35
C LEU A 192 -10.33 12.54 -13.96
N PHE A 193 -10.37 12.45 -15.29
CA PHE A 193 -10.43 11.17 -15.98
C PHE A 193 -9.14 10.35 -15.86
N LEU A 194 -7.96 10.98 -15.79
CA LEU A 194 -6.71 10.32 -15.43
C LEU A 194 -6.82 9.65 -14.06
N SER A 195 -7.35 10.38 -13.07
CA SER A 195 -7.54 9.84 -11.72
C SER A 195 -8.50 8.67 -11.73
N TRP A 196 -9.62 8.76 -12.46
CA TRP A 196 -10.59 7.67 -12.56
C TRP A 196 -10.11 6.49 -13.40
N ALA A 197 -9.25 6.73 -14.39
CA ALA A 197 -8.60 5.69 -15.16
C ALA A 197 -7.58 4.94 -14.28
N ILE A 198 -6.63 5.65 -13.66
CA ILE A 198 -5.56 5.01 -12.88
C ILE A 198 -6.03 4.47 -11.54
N TYR A 199 -6.94 5.19 -10.87
CA TYR A 199 -7.50 4.83 -9.57
C TYR A 199 -9.03 4.88 -9.64
N PRO A 200 -9.66 3.94 -10.37
CA PRO A 200 -11.11 3.87 -10.40
C PRO A 200 -11.62 3.68 -8.98
N LEU A 201 -12.76 4.31 -8.66
CA LEU A 201 -13.46 4.04 -7.42
C LEU A 201 -13.78 2.53 -7.38
N ASN A 202 -13.14 1.82 -6.45
CA ASN A 202 -13.35 0.41 -6.28
C ASN A 202 -14.73 0.18 -5.63
N LYS A 203 -15.69 -0.29 -6.43
CA LYS A 203 -17.03 -0.68 -5.96
C LYS A 203 -17.15 -2.19 -5.72
N GLU A 204 -16.08 -2.93 -5.95
CA GLU A 204 -16.08 -4.37 -5.77
C GLU A 204 -16.04 -4.72 -4.27
N PRO A 205 -16.80 -5.74 -3.84
CA PRO A 205 -16.71 -6.24 -2.48
C PRO A 205 -15.29 -6.73 -2.18
N LEU A 206 -14.93 -6.75 -0.91
CA LEU A 206 -13.62 -7.22 -0.47
C LEU A 206 -13.42 -8.66 -0.94
N ILE A 207 -12.17 -9.02 -1.24
CA ILE A 207 -11.82 -10.38 -1.69
C ILE A 207 -12.33 -11.45 -0.71
N TRP A 208 -12.29 -11.15 0.59
CA TRP A 208 -12.72 -12.02 1.69
C TRP A 208 -14.25 -12.12 1.79
N GLU A 209 -14.98 -11.06 1.48
CA GLU A 209 -16.45 -11.06 1.43
C GLU A 209 -16.96 -11.94 0.29
N ARG A 210 -16.29 -11.90 -0.87
CA ARG A 210 -16.62 -12.74 -2.04
C ARG A 210 -16.50 -14.24 -1.74
N GLN A 211 -15.60 -14.64 -0.83
CA GLN A 211 -15.47 -16.04 -0.41
C GLN A 211 -16.58 -16.48 0.56
N GLY A 212 -17.40 -15.55 1.05
CA GLY A 212 -18.48 -15.85 1.99
C GLY A 212 -18.01 -16.15 3.42
N PHE A 213 -16.78 -15.81 3.81
CA PHE A 213 -16.29 -16.01 5.19
C PHE A 213 -17.02 -15.19 6.24
N THR A 214 -17.71 -14.13 5.83
CA THR A 214 -18.52 -13.28 6.71
C THR A 214 -19.95 -13.81 6.92
N LYS A 215 -20.35 -14.86 6.19
CA LYS A 215 -21.68 -15.47 6.34
C LYS A 215 -21.67 -16.42 7.53
N GLU A 216 -22.73 -16.42 8.33
CA GLU A 216 -22.87 -17.31 9.50
C GLU A 216 -22.75 -18.80 9.15
N SER A 217 -23.13 -19.17 7.93
CA SER A 217 -23.07 -20.54 7.38
C SER A 217 -21.68 -20.94 6.87
N SER A 218 -20.68 -20.05 6.91
CA SER A 218 -19.33 -20.38 6.45
C SER A 218 -18.67 -21.40 7.38
N PRO A 219 -18.01 -22.44 6.85
CA PRO A 219 -17.24 -23.38 7.66
C PRO A 219 -16.00 -22.71 8.29
N ILE A 220 -15.57 -21.55 7.77
CA ILE A 220 -14.39 -20.81 8.23
C ILE A 220 -14.85 -19.53 8.91
N LYS A 221 -14.81 -19.51 10.25
CA LYS A 221 -15.16 -18.34 11.07
C LYS A 221 -13.89 -17.59 11.51
N ILE A 222 -13.48 -16.59 10.72
CA ILE A 222 -12.38 -15.68 11.06
C ILE A 222 -12.92 -14.55 11.93
N ARG A 223 -12.49 -14.47 13.20
CA ARG A 223 -12.89 -13.40 14.13
C ARG A 223 -12.18 -12.09 13.79
N ALA A 224 -12.75 -10.95 14.19
CA ALA A 224 -12.18 -9.62 13.90
C ALA A 224 -10.76 -9.41 14.46
N TYR A 225 -10.42 -10.14 15.53
CA TYR A 225 -9.10 -10.08 16.18
C TYR A 225 -8.16 -11.22 15.75
N ASP A 226 -8.62 -12.19 14.95
CA ASP A 226 -7.76 -13.26 14.46
C ASP A 226 -6.68 -12.64 13.54
N ARG A 227 -5.41 -13.02 13.74
CA ARG A 227 -4.32 -12.48 12.93
C ARG A 227 -4.07 -13.30 11.68
N ILE A 228 -3.88 -12.60 10.57
CA ILE A 228 -3.55 -13.18 9.26
C ILE A 228 -2.21 -12.61 8.80
N ALA A 229 -1.25 -13.47 8.48
CA ALA A 229 -0.02 -13.07 7.82
C ALA A 229 -0.07 -13.42 6.33
N ARG A 230 0.25 -12.46 5.48
CA ARG A 230 0.40 -12.67 4.04
C ARG A 230 1.82 -13.13 3.77
N VAL A 231 1.98 -14.42 3.54
CA VAL A 231 3.29 -15.07 3.32
C VAL A 231 3.48 -15.41 1.86
N ASN A 232 4.73 -15.61 1.46
CA ASN A 232 5.04 -16.06 0.11
C ASN A 232 5.89 -17.32 0.18
N ALA A 233 5.51 -18.36 -0.58
CA ALA A 233 6.46 -19.40 -0.91
C ALA A 233 7.58 -18.77 -1.74
N ALA A 234 8.83 -19.11 -1.43
CA ALA A 234 9.96 -18.80 -2.30
C ALA A 234 9.87 -19.66 -3.56
N ILE A 235 8.89 -19.40 -4.43
CA ILE A 235 8.96 -19.90 -5.80
C ILE A 235 10.07 -19.11 -6.45
N GLY A 236 11.12 -19.81 -6.89
CA GLY A 236 12.25 -19.20 -7.59
C GLY A 236 11.75 -18.24 -8.66
N THR A 237 12.42 -17.10 -8.80
CA THR A 237 12.25 -16.25 -9.98
C THR A 237 12.44 -17.13 -11.22
N CYS A 238 11.66 -16.91 -12.29
CA CYS A 238 11.86 -17.56 -13.60
C CYS A 238 13.21 -17.15 -14.22
N GLY A 239 14.32 -17.49 -13.57
CA GLY A 239 15.66 -16.95 -13.81
C GLY A 239 16.55 -17.92 -14.59
N SER A 240 16.20 -19.20 -14.68
CA SER A 240 16.87 -20.14 -15.56
C SER A 240 16.33 -19.97 -17.00
N ALA A 241 17.22 -19.66 -17.95
CA ALA A 241 16.84 -19.48 -19.35
C ALA A 241 16.24 -20.75 -19.99
N LYS A 242 16.57 -21.94 -19.46
CA LYS A 242 16.10 -23.23 -19.97
C LYS A 242 14.62 -23.52 -19.69
N GLU A 243 14.03 -22.89 -18.68
CA GLU A 243 12.65 -23.16 -18.25
C GLU A 243 11.81 -21.88 -18.14
N PHE A 244 12.28 -20.77 -18.73
CA PHE A 244 11.59 -19.48 -18.66
C PHE A 244 10.17 -19.58 -19.21
N ILE A 245 9.97 -20.25 -20.36
CA ILE A 245 8.65 -20.40 -20.99
C ILE A 245 7.75 -21.26 -20.10
N ALA A 246 8.21 -22.41 -19.62
CA ALA A 246 7.44 -23.26 -18.70
C ALA A 246 7.07 -22.54 -17.40
N CYS A 247 8.02 -21.83 -16.78
CA CYS A 247 7.78 -21.02 -15.59
C CYS A 247 6.82 -19.85 -15.86
N ALA A 248 6.94 -19.20 -17.02
CA ALA A 248 6.05 -18.12 -17.43
C ALA A 248 4.65 -18.62 -17.77
N LYS A 249 4.53 -19.75 -18.46
CA LYS A 249 3.26 -20.47 -18.70
C LYS A 249 2.60 -20.80 -17.37
N PHE A 250 3.28 -21.45 -16.44
CA PHE A 250 2.77 -21.71 -15.08
C PHE A 250 2.35 -20.42 -14.34
N LYS A 251 3.16 -19.36 -14.41
CA LYS A 251 2.91 -18.11 -13.68
C LYS A 251 1.79 -17.25 -14.24
N PHE A 252 1.59 -17.27 -15.56
CA PHE A 252 0.71 -16.34 -16.26
C PHE A 252 -0.47 -17.03 -16.96
N LEU A 253 -0.43 -18.33 -17.23
CA LEU A 253 -1.42 -19.07 -18.01
C LEU A 253 -1.95 -20.33 -17.29
N GLU A 254 -1.08 -21.14 -16.66
CA GLU A 254 -1.35 -22.53 -16.23
C GLU A 254 -1.36 -22.77 -14.71
N GLY A 255 -1.53 -21.74 -13.88
CA GLY A 255 -1.82 -22.00 -12.46
C GLY A 255 -3.16 -22.74 -12.34
N GLU A 256 -3.34 -23.59 -11.31
CA GLU A 256 -4.65 -24.19 -10.93
C GLU A 256 -5.78 -23.15 -10.79
N PHE A 257 -5.41 -21.87 -10.85
CA PHE A 257 -6.20 -20.70 -10.60
C PHE A 257 -6.10 -19.61 -11.70
N GLY A 258 -5.56 -19.94 -12.88
CA GLY A 258 -5.55 -19.07 -14.08
C GLY A 258 -4.61 -17.86 -14.03
N PRO A 259 -4.61 -17.01 -15.09
CA PRO A 259 -3.88 -15.75 -15.12
C PRO A 259 -4.25 -14.89 -13.91
N LYS A 260 -3.27 -14.16 -13.35
CA LYS A 260 -3.46 -13.25 -12.22
C LYS A 260 -4.52 -12.18 -12.53
N ARG A 261 -5.79 -12.50 -12.34
CA ARG A 261 -6.90 -11.54 -12.35
C ARG A 261 -6.75 -10.70 -11.09
N PHE A 262 -6.05 -9.58 -11.24
CA PHE A 262 -5.96 -8.59 -10.18
C PHE A 262 -7.34 -7.97 -10.00
N VAL A 263 -8.16 -8.60 -9.15
CA VAL A 263 -9.42 -8.01 -8.73
C VAL A 263 -9.07 -6.74 -7.97
N ALA A 264 -9.57 -5.61 -8.44
CA ALA A 264 -9.33 -4.27 -7.88
C ALA A 264 -9.94 -4.07 -6.46
N GLY A 265 -10.35 -5.15 -5.79
CA GLY A 265 -10.86 -5.20 -4.43
C GLY A 265 -9.76 -5.00 -3.38
N TYR A 266 -10.08 -4.31 -2.28
CA TYR A 266 -9.17 -4.25 -1.15
C TYR A 266 -8.95 -5.65 -0.57
N ARG A 267 -7.70 -6.03 -0.34
CA ARG A 267 -7.31 -7.33 0.22
C ARG A 267 -7.38 -7.38 1.74
N LEU A 268 -8.04 -6.42 2.37
CA LEU A 268 -8.10 -6.33 3.82
C LEU A 268 -8.84 -7.54 4.38
N PRO A 269 -8.17 -8.40 5.16
CA PRO A 269 -8.83 -9.52 5.82
C PRO A 269 -9.85 -9.02 6.83
N HIS A 270 -10.84 -9.88 7.14
CA HIS A 270 -11.77 -9.63 8.24
C HIS A 270 -11.03 -9.61 9.61
N GLY A 271 -9.93 -10.36 9.71
CA GLY A 271 -9.02 -10.34 10.85
C GLY A 271 -7.94 -9.25 10.76
N LEU A 272 -7.05 -9.23 11.75
CA LEU A 272 -5.91 -8.32 11.82
C LEU A 272 -4.79 -8.75 10.86
N ASP A 273 -4.43 -7.88 9.92
CA ASP A 273 -3.33 -8.16 8.99
C ASP A 273 -1.97 -7.89 9.63
N PHE A 274 -1.21 -8.96 9.88
CA PHE A 274 0.14 -8.89 10.44
C PHE A 274 1.18 -8.38 9.42
N SER A 275 0.91 -8.56 8.12
CA SER A 275 1.81 -8.18 7.03
C SER A 275 1.45 -6.83 6.40
N GLY A 276 0.53 -6.07 7.03
CA GLY A 276 0.13 -4.75 6.56
C GLY A 276 1.31 -3.78 6.44
N LEU A 277 1.25 -2.89 5.43
CA LEU A 277 2.21 -1.79 5.30
C LEU A 277 2.00 -0.81 6.46
N THR A 278 2.84 -0.87 7.48
CA THR A 278 2.86 0.16 8.51
C THR A 278 3.89 1.22 8.15
N SER A 279 3.49 2.49 8.23
CA SER A 279 4.43 3.60 8.04
C SER A 279 5.47 3.68 9.15
N PHE A 280 5.17 3.04 10.29
CA PHE A 280 5.93 3.09 11.52
C PHE A 280 5.80 1.75 12.26
N SER A 281 6.91 1.24 12.78
CA SER A 281 6.96 0.18 13.77
C SER A 281 7.71 0.72 14.98
N GLN A 282 7.19 0.47 16.18
CA GLN A 282 7.90 0.82 17.41
C GLN A 282 9.28 0.12 17.41
N LYS A 283 10.29 0.79 17.97
CA LYS A 283 11.68 0.31 17.95
C LYS A 283 11.83 -1.06 18.62
N GLU A 284 11.09 -1.30 19.69
CA GLU A 284 11.10 -2.53 20.48
C GLU A 284 10.45 -3.68 19.70
N VAL A 285 9.29 -3.44 19.06
CA VAL A 285 8.65 -4.40 18.14
C VAL A 285 9.58 -4.75 16.99
N ALA A 286 10.22 -3.74 16.40
CA ALA A 286 11.20 -3.92 15.35
C ALA A 286 12.39 -4.77 15.82
N SER A 287 12.91 -4.50 17.01
CA SER A 287 14.03 -5.24 17.61
C SER A 287 13.66 -6.71 17.88
N LEU A 288 12.47 -6.97 18.43
CA LEU A 288 11.97 -8.33 18.68
C LEU A 288 11.88 -9.14 17.38
N ILE A 289 11.24 -8.58 16.35
CA ILE A 289 11.10 -9.22 15.03
C ILE A 289 12.48 -9.52 14.43
N LEU A 290 13.39 -8.54 14.42
CA LEU A 290 14.74 -8.74 13.87
C LEU A 290 15.52 -9.80 14.64
N LYS A 291 15.38 -9.85 15.97
CA LYS A 291 16.08 -10.85 16.79
C LYS A 291 15.56 -12.26 16.55
N PHE A 292 14.24 -12.45 16.44
CA PHE A 292 13.67 -13.74 16.09
C PHE A 292 14.16 -14.20 14.72
N LEU A 293 14.11 -13.32 13.71
CA LEU A 293 14.60 -13.63 12.37
C LEU A 293 16.10 -13.92 12.33
N GLU A 294 16.91 -13.22 13.11
CA GLU A 294 18.34 -13.48 13.26
C GLU A 294 18.60 -14.87 13.85
N ILE A 295 17.87 -15.27 14.90
CA ILE A 295 17.96 -16.61 15.51
C ILE A 295 17.52 -17.69 14.51
N ASP A 296 16.50 -17.42 13.71
CA ASP A 296 16.03 -18.29 12.63
C ASP A 296 16.97 -18.32 11.40
N GLY A 297 18.14 -17.69 11.48
CA GLY A 297 19.18 -17.69 10.44
C GLY A 297 18.90 -16.74 9.27
N LEU A 298 17.89 -15.87 9.37
CA LEU A 298 17.56 -14.87 8.37
C LEU A 298 18.19 -13.51 8.69
N ASN A 299 19.26 -13.19 7.96
CA ASN A 299 19.86 -11.88 8.02
C ASN A 299 19.12 -10.89 7.10
N VAL A 300 18.16 -10.16 7.67
CA VAL A 300 17.39 -9.13 6.95
C VAL A 300 18.21 -7.86 6.85
N LYS A 301 18.93 -7.70 5.73
CA LYS A 301 19.61 -6.44 5.39
C LYS A 301 18.61 -5.46 4.76
N GLY A 302 18.09 -4.53 5.56
CA GLY A 302 17.27 -3.42 5.08
C GLY A 302 16.08 -3.06 5.98
N PRO A 303 15.27 -2.06 5.61
CA PRO A 303 14.07 -1.67 6.34
C PRO A 303 13.09 -2.82 6.55
N LEU A 304 12.54 -2.97 7.77
CA LEU A 304 11.50 -3.95 8.09
C LEU A 304 10.28 -3.92 7.14
N ARG A 305 10.01 -2.77 6.52
CA ARG A 305 8.97 -2.62 5.49
C ARG A 305 9.15 -3.59 4.31
N TYR A 306 10.36 -4.07 4.04
CA TYR A 306 10.58 -5.10 3.01
C TYR A 306 10.02 -6.46 3.44
N LEU A 307 10.11 -6.80 4.74
CA LEU A 307 9.48 -8.01 5.29
C LEU A 307 7.96 -7.93 5.19
N GLN A 308 7.35 -6.75 5.30
CA GLN A 308 5.89 -6.62 5.13
C GLN A 308 5.41 -6.95 3.70
N LYS A 309 6.25 -6.78 2.68
CA LYS A 309 5.85 -7.05 1.29
C LYS A 309 5.87 -8.53 0.94
N THR A 310 6.84 -9.27 1.46
CA THR A 310 7.03 -10.70 1.20
C THR A 310 7.71 -11.33 2.42
N PRO A 311 6.98 -11.50 3.53
CA PRO A 311 7.57 -12.12 4.69
C PRO A 311 7.82 -13.59 4.35
N PRO A 312 8.98 -14.15 4.75
CA PRO A 312 9.31 -15.54 4.44
C PRO A 312 8.28 -16.48 5.08
N PHE A 313 7.92 -17.53 4.35
CA PHE A 313 7.01 -18.56 4.85
C PHE A 313 7.66 -19.48 5.88
N SER A 314 8.98 -19.66 5.89
CA SER A 314 9.65 -20.59 6.81
C SER A 314 9.17 -20.31 8.23
N LEU A 315 8.55 -21.34 8.83
CA LEU A 315 7.68 -21.29 9.99
C LEU A 315 8.40 -20.72 11.22
N PHE A 316 8.45 -19.40 11.30
CA PHE A 316 9.14 -18.73 12.38
C PHE A 316 8.29 -18.75 13.63
N LYS A 317 8.98 -18.99 14.73
CA LYS A 317 8.47 -18.84 16.08
C LYS A 317 7.81 -17.48 16.33
N ILE A 318 8.18 -16.45 15.56
CA ILE A 318 7.55 -15.12 15.67
C ILE A 318 6.07 -15.14 15.28
N TYR A 319 5.65 -15.97 14.32
CA TYR A 319 4.23 -16.05 13.94
C TYR A 319 3.41 -16.73 15.03
N ASP A 320 3.96 -17.79 15.62
CA ASP A 320 3.33 -18.52 16.71
C ASP A 320 3.19 -17.60 17.92
N PHE A 321 4.30 -16.99 18.34
CA PHE A 321 4.39 -16.02 19.43
C PHE A 321 3.47 -14.81 19.25
N ALA A 322 3.38 -14.28 18.03
CA ALA A 322 2.49 -13.17 17.70
C ALA A 322 1.02 -13.59 17.50
N GLY A 323 0.66 -14.85 17.73
CA GLY A 323 -0.72 -15.33 17.60
C GLY A 323 -1.26 -15.24 16.18
N VAL A 324 -0.41 -15.42 15.17
CA VAL A 324 -0.82 -15.47 13.76
C VAL A 324 -1.51 -16.80 13.50
N LYS A 325 -2.84 -16.76 13.50
CA LYS A 325 -3.71 -17.93 13.35
C LYS A 325 -3.85 -18.40 11.90
N TYR A 326 -3.73 -17.49 10.93
CA TYR A 326 -3.89 -17.81 9.52
C TYR A 326 -2.73 -17.30 8.67
N PHE A 327 -2.32 -18.10 7.69
CA PHE A 327 -1.41 -17.72 6.62
C PHE A 327 -2.16 -17.62 5.30
N ALA A 328 -2.05 -16.47 4.64
CA ALA A 328 -2.57 -16.26 3.29
C ALA A 328 -1.41 -16.24 2.30
N SER A 329 -1.45 -17.11 1.29
CA SER A 329 -0.40 -17.18 0.26
C SER A 329 -1.00 -17.16 -1.14
N VAL A 330 -0.27 -16.57 -2.08
CA VAL A 330 -0.63 -16.61 -3.51
C VAL A 330 -0.32 -17.97 -4.12
N TYR A 331 0.65 -18.68 -3.54
CA TYR A 331 1.16 -19.94 -4.02
C TYR A 331 0.98 -21.05 -2.98
N PRO A 332 0.85 -22.32 -3.39
CA PRO A 332 0.71 -23.41 -2.44
C PRO A 332 1.94 -23.49 -1.53
N LEU A 333 1.68 -23.62 -0.23
CA LEU A 333 2.68 -23.84 0.82
C LEU A 333 2.74 -25.34 1.15
N PRO A 334 3.91 -25.88 1.51
CA PRO A 334 4.06 -27.30 1.88
C PRO A 334 3.31 -27.58 3.18
N THR A 335 2.26 -28.39 3.14
CA THR A 335 1.50 -28.80 4.33
C THR A 335 2.35 -29.66 5.26
N SER A 336 2.21 -29.45 6.56
CA SER A 336 2.91 -30.19 7.62
C SER A 336 1.98 -30.37 8.82
N GLU A 337 2.45 -31.03 9.89
CA GLU A 337 1.70 -31.13 11.14
C GLU A 337 1.39 -29.77 11.80
N LYS A 338 2.12 -28.71 11.42
CA LYS A 338 1.97 -27.35 11.96
C LYS A 338 1.02 -26.46 11.16
N ILE A 339 0.85 -26.76 9.87
CA ILE A 339 -0.01 -25.96 8.99
C ILE A 339 -0.98 -26.81 8.18
N LYS A 340 -2.25 -26.42 8.26
CA LYS A 340 -3.35 -27.10 7.58
C LYS A 340 -3.99 -26.19 6.54
N LEU A 341 -4.08 -26.65 5.29
CA LEU A 341 -4.87 -25.94 4.26
C LEU A 341 -6.35 -25.99 4.67
N ILE A 342 -6.99 -24.83 4.77
CA ILE A 342 -8.41 -24.72 5.12
C ILE A 342 -9.25 -24.14 3.99
N HIS A 343 -8.66 -23.36 3.09
CA HIS A 343 -9.34 -22.81 1.91
C HIS A 343 -8.38 -22.67 0.75
N SER A 344 -8.86 -22.93 -0.47
CA SER A 344 -8.17 -22.60 -1.71
C SER A 344 -9.15 -21.92 -2.67
N SER A 345 -8.64 -20.93 -3.41
CA SER A 345 -9.42 -20.17 -4.38
C SER A 345 -8.53 -19.72 -5.53
N PHE A 346 -9.16 -19.17 -6.57
CA PHE A 346 -8.47 -18.57 -7.72
C PHE A 346 -7.45 -17.47 -7.40
N GLN A 347 -7.40 -16.97 -6.17
CA GLN A 347 -6.60 -15.80 -5.83
C GLN A 347 -5.60 -16.03 -4.70
N PHE A 348 -5.90 -16.96 -3.81
CA PHE A 348 -5.07 -17.26 -2.65
C PHE A 348 -5.44 -18.61 -2.03
N TYR A 349 -4.47 -19.14 -1.30
CA TYR A 349 -4.59 -20.25 -0.38
C TYR A 349 -4.60 -19.71 1.05
N LEU A 350 -5.45 -20.28 1.90
CA LEU A 350 -5.54 -19.97 3.31
C LEU A 350 -5.17 -21.21 4.13
N TYR A 351 -4.17 -21.07 4.98
CA TYR A 351 -3.71 -22.10 5.89
C TYR A 351 -3.99 -21.67 7.32
N GLN A 352 -4.34 -22.62 8.18
CA GLN A 352 -4.40 -22.44 9.62
C GLN A 352 -3.04 -22.80 10.23
N ASN A 353 -2.52 -21.92 11.08
CA ASN A 353 -1.39 -22.19 11.95
C ASN A 353 -1.89 -22.90 13.21
N LEU A 354 -1.45 -24.14 13.43
CA LEU A 354 -1.87 -24.96 14.57
C LEU A 354 -1.09 -24.65 15.85
N ASP A 355 0.13 -24.09 15.71
CA ASP A 355 0.99 -23.71 16.83
C ASP A 355 0.73 -22.28 17.34
N ALA A 356 -0.17 -21.53 16.69
CA ALA A 356 -0.46 -20.14 17.03
C ALA A 356 -0.86 -19.96 18.52
N TRP A 357 -0.29 -18.94 19.14
CA TRP A 357 -0.70 -18.52 20.48
C TRP A 357 -2.09 -17.88 20.45
N PRO A 358 -2.88 -17.97 21.54
CA PRO A 358 -4.12 -17.21 21.66
C PRO A 358 -3.83 -15.71 21.51
N TYR A 359 -4.75 -14.99 20.88
CA TYR A 359 -4.67 -13.53 20.81
C TYR A 359 -4.67 -12.89 22.20
N TYR A 360 -5.36 -13.50 23.14
CA TYR A 360 -5.35 -13.16 24.56
C TYR A 360 -5.46 -14.44 25.39
N TYR A 361 -4.89 -14.42 26.60
CA TYR A 361 -4.97 -15.52 27.56
C TYR A 361 -4.74 -15.00 28.99
N LEU A 362 -5.21 -15.76 29.98
CA LEU A 362 -4.81 -15.60 31.37
C LEU A 362 -3.53 -16.40 31.59
N ALA A 363 -2.50 -15.78 32.16
CA ALA A 363 -1.19 -16.39 32.28
C ALA A 363 -1.18 -17.56 33.28
N ASP A 364 -0.42 -18.59 32.95
CA ASP A 364 -0.18 -19.75 33.81
C ASP A 364 0.74 -19.43 34.97
N ARG A 365 1.79 -18.69 34.66
CA ARG A 365 2.75 -18.19 35.63
C ARG A 365 3.40 -16.94 35.07
N ILE A 366 4.06 -16.20 35.96
CA ILE A 366 4.81 -15.01 35.59
C ILE A 366 6.31 -15.29 35.74
N GLU A 367 7.01 -15.30 34.62
CA GLU A 367 8.47 -15.39 34.57
C GLU A 367 9.10 -14.02 34.33
N THR A 368 10.38 -13.90 34.62
CA THR A 368 11.14 -12.66 34.42
C THR A 368 12.23 -12.89 33.40
N ILE A 369 12.46 -11.90 32.54
CA ILE A 369 13.52 -11.95 31.53
C ILE A 369 14.39 -10.72 31.56
N SER A 370 15.64 -10.90 31.11
CA SER A 370 16.66 -9.86 31.02
C SER A 370 16.95 -9.47 29.56
N ASP A 371 16.87 -10.44 28.63
CA ASP A 371 17.09 -10.26 27.20
C ASP A 371 15.87 -10.72 26.40
N VAL A 372 15.54 -9.95 25.36
CA VAL A 372 14.50 -10.28 24.37
C VAL A 372 14.73 -11.64 23.70
N LYS A 373 15.98 -12.09 23.60
CA LYS A 373 16.31 -13.42 23.04
C LYS A 373 15.71 -14.57 23.85
N GLU A 374 15.52 -14.41 25.16
CA GLU A 374 14.91 -15.42 26.02
C GLU A 374 13.48 -15.74 25.57
N LEU A 375 12.76 -14.73 25.03
CA LEU A 375 11.42 -14.92 24.46
C LEU A 375 11.40 -15.83 23.24
N TYR A 376 12.55 -16.05 22.58
CA TYR A 376 12.58 -17.04 21.52
C TYR A 376 12.13 -18.38 22.09
N ASN A 377 12.49 -18.78 23.31
CA ASN A 377 12.05 -20.03 23.92
C ASN A 377 10.86 -19.89 24.87
N ALA A 378 10.10 -18.80 24.74
CA ALA A 378 8.91 -18.58 25.55
C ALA A 378 7.89 -19.71 25.41
N GLU A 379 7.26 -20.06 26.53
CA GLU A 379 6.19 -21.05 26.59
C GLU A 379 4.82 -20.42 26.42
N LYS A 380 3.96 -21.09 25.66
CA LYS A 380 2.56 -20.70 25.47
C LYS A 380 1.85 -20.74 26.81
N GLY A 381 1.12 -19.66 27.15
CA GLY A 381 0.43 -19.54 28.44
C GLY A 381 1.24 -18.82 29.52
N VAL A 382 2.56 -18.67 29.37
CA VAL A 382 3.39 -17.96 30.34
C VAL A 382 3.44 -16.46 30.02
N ALA A 383 3.49 -15.61 31.05
CA ALA A 383 3.74 -14.19 30.91
C ALA A 383 5.17 -13.85 31.33
N TYR A 384 5.91 -13.16 30.48
CA TYR A 384 7.29 -12.75 30.73
C TYR A 384 7.36 -11.24 31.00
N LEU A 385 7.81 -10.86 32.19
CA LEU A 385 8.02 -9.47 32.61
C LEU A 385 9.51 -9.13 32.67
N TRP A 386 9.85 -7.84 32.58
CA TRP A 386 11.25 -7.41 32.55
C TRP A 386 11.83 -7.41 33.96
N GLU A 387 13.10 -7.76 34.11
CA GLU A 387 13.80 -7.60 35.39
C GLU A 387 13.69 -6.15 35.89
N GLY A 388 13.34 -5.99 37.17
CA GLY A 388 13.11 -4.68 37.79
C GLY A 388 11.74 -4.05 37.52
N SER A 389 10.89 -4.67 36.69
CA SER A 389 9.48 -4.25 36.58
C SER A 389 8.70 -4.64 37.85
N ARG A 390 7.66 -3.86 38.16
CA ARG A 390 6.77 -4.18 39.27
C ARG A 390 6.04 -5.49 38.96
N LYS A 391 6.36 -6.54 39.71
CA LYS A 391 5.60 -7.79 39.65
C LYS A 391 4.22 -7.55 40.27
N PRO A 392 3.13 -7.88 39.57
CA PRO A 392 1.83 -7.85 40.20
C PRO A 392 1.73 -8.96 41.25
N ASP A 393 0.86 -8.75 42.23
CA ASP A 393 0.47 -9.83 43.14
C ASP A 393 -0.17 -10.92 42.25
N PHE A 394 0.45 -12.11 42.26
CA PHE A 394 0.10 -13.26 41.44
C PHE A 394 0.43 -14.52 42.22
N SER A 395 -0.52 -15.45 42.29
CA SER A 395 -0.33 -16.75 42.94
C SER A 395 -0.07 -17.82 41.88
N ASP A 396 1.13 -18.38 41.88
CA ASP A 396 1.47 -19.58 41.11
C ASP A 396 0.74 -20.79 41.74
N SER A 397 -0.56 -20.94 41.48
CA SER A 397 -1.38 -22.05 41.99
C SER A 397 -1.60 -23.10 40.89
N GLU A 398 -1.20 -24.35 41.19
CA GLU A 398 -1.36 -25.54 40.34
C GLU A 398 -2.77 -26.16 40.38
N THR A 399 -3.72 -25.61 41.16
CA THR A 399 -5.05 -26.22 41.28
C THR A 399 -5.98 -25.82 40.14
N GLU A 400 -6.78 -26.77 39.67
CA GLU A 400 -7.65 -26.68 38.48
C GLU A 400 -8.34 -25.31 38.32
N ARG A 401 -8.00 -24.63 37.23
CA ARG A 401 -8.48 -23.29 36.90
C ARG A 401 -9.89 -23.36 36.33
N GLU A 402 -10.89 -23.06 37.14
CA GLU A 402 -12.20 -22.60 36.64
C GLU A 402 -12.17 -21.11 36.24
N ASN A 403 -11.00 -20.63 35.84
CA ASN A 403 -10.79 -19.24 35.45
C ASN A 403 -11.16 -19.09 33.97
N GLN A 404 -12.11 -18.20 33.68
CA GLN A 404 -12.62 -17.98 32.33
C GLN A 404 -12.43 -16.53 31.93
N ILE A 405 -11.96 -16.32 30.70
CA ILE A 405 -11.91 -15.01 30.08
C ILE A 405 -12.59 -15.01 28.72
N GLU A 406 -13.52 -14.09 28.55
CA GLU A 406 -14.27 -13.90 27.32
C GLU A 406 -14.05 -12.48 26.78
N LEU A 407 -13.74 -12.39 25.49
CA LEU A 407 -13.71 -11.11 24.78
C LEU A 407 -15.14 -10.70 24.45
N THR A 408 -15.63 -9.64 25.11
CA THR A 408 -17.00 -9.14 24.93
C THR A 408 -17.11 -8.09 23.83
N SER A 409 -16.07 -7.30 23.60
CA SER A 409 -16.03 -6.31 22.52
C SER A 409 -14.63 -6.08 21.98
N PHE A 410 -14.54 -5.91 20.66
CA PHE A 410 -13.28 -5.59 19.98
C PHE A 410 -13.47 -4.43 19.02
N LYS A 411 -12.74 -3.33 19.26
CA LYS A 411 -12.64 -2.17 18.37
C LYS A 411 -11.18 -1.71 18.29
N PHE A 412 -10.81 -1.07 17.20
CA PHE A 412 -9.48 -0.46 17.11
C PHE A 412 -9.33 0.61 18.21
N GLY A 413 -8.35 0.41 19.09
CA GLY A 413 -8.10 1.31 20.22
C GLY A 413 -8.95 1.04 21.46
N GLU A 414 -9.82 0.02 21.47
CA GLU A 414 -10.64 -0.34 22.63
C GLU A 414 -10.99 -1.85 22.64
N ILE A 415 -10.65 -2.54 23.72
CA ILE A 415 -10.86 -3.99 23.88
C ILE A 415 -11.52 -4.22 25.24
N GLU A 416 -12.64 -4.96 25.25
CA GLU A 416 -13.37 -5.29 26.48
C GLU A 416 -13.41 -6.80 26.70
N PHE A 417 -13.16 -7.20 27.94
CA PHE A 417 -13.20 -8.58 28.41
C PHE A 417 -14.11 -8.72 29.62
N HIS A 418 -14.63 -9.92 29.80
CA HIS A 418 -15.24 -10.39 31.04
C HIS A 418 -14.37 -11.53 31.57
N SER A 419 -13.87 -11.40 32.80
CA SER A 419 -13.14 -12.46 33.50
C SER A 419 -13.96 -12.97 34.67
N SER A 420 -13.84 -14.25 34.99
CA SER A 420 -14.33 -14.85 36.22
C SER A 420 -13.31 -15.86 36.73
N GLY A 421 -12.76 -15.62 37.92
CA GLY A 421 -11.77 -16.50 38.53
C GLY A 421 -11.74 -16.38 40.05
N ILE A 422 -11.19 -17.40 40.71
CA ILE A 422 -11.14 -17.47 42.19
C ILE A 422 -9.84 -16.85 42.74
N ASN A 423 -8.82 -16.73 41.90
CA ASN A 423 -7.49 -16.22 42.24
C ASN A 423 -7.18 -14.93 41.48
N GLU A 424 -6.10 -14.26 41.87
CA GLU A 424 -5.53 -13.17 41.07
C GLU A 424 -5.01 -13.72 39.74
N GLU A 425 -5.35 -13.05 38.65
CA GLU A 425 -5.02 -13.47 37.30
C GLU A 425 -4.21 -12.39 36.59
N PHE A 426 -3.55 -12.80 35.50
CA PHE A 426 -2.79 -11.88 34.68
C PHE A 426 -3.17 -12.05 33.21
N LEU A 427 -3.92 -11.08 32.68
CA LEU A 427 -4.36 -11.06 31.29
C LEU A 427 -3.21 -10.59 30.40
N VAL A 428 -2.84 -11.43 29.43
CA VAL A 428 -1.94 -11.07 28.34
C VAL A 428 -2.74 -10.86 27.06
N VAL A 429 -2.52 -9.73 26.37
CA VAL A 429 -3.08 -9.46 25.04
C VAL A 429 -1.92 -9.27 24.07
N ALA A 430 -1.87 -10.08 23.01
CA ALA A 430 -0.76 -10.17 22.07
C ALA A 430 -0.55 -8.91 21.19
N ASP A 431 -1.09 -7.75 21.55
CA ASP A 431 -0.96 -6.47 20.87
C ASP A 431 0.20 -5.62 21.38
N ALA A 432 0.79 -4.81 20.50
CA ALA A 432 1.85 -3.88 20.87
C ALA A 432 1.44 -2.95 22.03
N TRP A 433 2.26 -2.94 23.08
CA TRP A 433 2.16 -2.04 24.23
C TRP A 433 2.51 -0.60 23.83
N HIS A 434 1.93 0.37 24.53
CA HIS A 434 2.24 1.78 24.40
C HIS A 434 1.88 2.48 25.71
N PRO A 435 2.61 3.52 26.15
CA PRO A 435 2.34 4.24 27.40
C PRO A 435 0.98 4.95 27.46
N TYR A 436 0.25 5.02 26.35
CA TYR A 436 -1.10 5.63 26.30
C TYR A 436 -2.20 4.57 26.22
N TRP A 437 -1.87 3.29 26.43
CA TRP A 437 -2.87 2.29 26.75
C TRP A 437 -3.17 2.36 28.24
N HIS A 438 -4.45 2.44 28.55
CA HIS A 438 -4.98 2.41 29.91
C HIS A 438 -5.92 1.23 30.04
N ALA A 439 -6.03 0.68 31.25
CA ALA A 439 -6.96 -0.39 31.57
C ALA A 439 -7.82 0.00 32.77
N PHE A 440 -9.08 -0.44 32.74
CA PHE A 440 -9.99 -0.35 33.86
C PHE A 440 -10.51 -1.74 34.21
N VAL A 441 -10.54 -2.06 35.51
CA VAL A 441 -11.24 -3.22 36.07
C VAL A 441 -12.40 -2.68 36.90
N ASP A 442 -13.63 -2.96 36.48
CA ASP A 442 -14.86 -2.43 37.07
C ASP A 442 -14.84 -0.90 37.30
N GLY A 443 -14.25 -0.18 36.33
CA GLY A 443 -14.15 1.28 36.34
C GLY A 443 -13.00 1.83 37.19
N LYS A 444 -12.22 1.00 37.88
CA LYS A 444 -11.00 1.41 38.57
C LYS A 444 -9.80 1.27 37.65
N GLU A 445 -8.99 2.32 37.53
CA GLU A 445 -7.82 2.31 36.66
C GLU A 445 -6.75 1.35 37.20
N VAL A 446 -6.24 0.51 36.32
CA VAL A 446 -5.12 -0.41 36.59
C VAL A 446 -4.03 -0.19 35.56
N GLU A 447 -2.79 -0.47 35.97
CA GLU A 447 -1.63 -0.28 35.10
C GLU A 447 -1.62 -1.30 33.95
N VAL A 448 -1.39 -0.83 32.72
CA VAL A 448 -1.09 -1.70 31.57
C VAL A 448 0.42 -1.89 31.52
N VAL A 449 0.88 -3.07 31.90
CA VAL A 449 2.31 -3.39 31.92
C VAL A 449 2.76 -3.94 30.57
N LYS A 450 4.05 -3.79 30.28
CA LYS A 450 4.68 -4.41 29.11
C LYS A 450 5.03 -5.85 29.44
N THR A 451 4.50 -6.79 28.67
CA THR A 451 4.65 -8.24 28.85
C THR A 451 5.14 -8.87 27.56
N ASN A 452 5.85 -9.99 27.62
CA ASN A 452 6.37 -10.70 26.44
C ASN A 452 7.12 -9.73 25.50
N GLY A 453 7.82 -8.77 26.08
CA GLY A 453 8.64 -7.73 25.45
C GLY A 453 7.90 -6.62 24.73
N VAL A 454 6.78 -6.93 24.11
CA VAL A 454 6.04 -5.94 23.31
C VAL A 454 4.54 -6.03 23.50
N PHE A 455 4.03 -7.00 24.25
CA PHE A 455 2.59 -7.18 24.49
C PHE A 455 2.09 -6.42 25.71
N LYS A 456 0.77 -6.38 25.86
CA LYS A 456 0.09 -5.76 27.00
C LYS A 456 -0.19 -6.82 28.05
N GLY A 457 0.06 -6.50 29.30
CA GLY A 457 -0.36 -7.26 30.47
C GLY A 457 -1.24 -6.42 31.37
N VAL A 458 -2.25 -7.03 32.00
CA VAL A 458 -3.14 -6.40 32.98
C VAL A 458 -3.41 -7.36 34.11
N SER A 459 -3.20 -6.92 35.35
CA SER A 459 -3.57 -7.69 36.54
C SER A 459 -5.07 -7.63 36.77
N VAL A 460 -5.67 -8.78 37.06
CA VAL A 460 -7.09 -8.94 37.31
C VAL A 460 -7.26 -9.49 38.73
N PRO A 461 -7.97 -8.78 39.61
CA PRO A 461 -8.24 -9.28 40.95
C PRO A 461 -9.16 -10.52 40.93
N PRO A 462 -9.24 -11.27 42.03
CA PRO A 462 -10.14 -12.42 42.13
C PRO A 462 -11.61 -11.98 42.08
N GLY A 463 -12.42 -12.72 41.34
CA GLY A 463 -13.85 -12.48 41.19
C GLY A 463 -14.30 -12.42 39.74
N SER A 464 -15.51 -11.91 39.53
CA SER A 464 -16.07 -11.64 38.21
C SER A 464 -15.94 -10.15 37.91
N HIS A 465 -15.24 -9.82 36.82
CA HIS A 465 -14.82 -8.46 36.53
C HIS A 465 -14.98 -8.11 35.06
N LYS A 466 -15.37 -6.86 34.79
CA LYS A 466 -15.31 -6.26 33.46
C LYS A 466 -13.97 -5.54 33.30
N ILE A 467 -13.19 -5.96 32.31
CA ILE A 467 -11.89 -5.38 31.98
C ILE A 467 -12.02 -4.58 30.69
N ARG A 468 -11.58 -3.32 30.68
CA ARG A 468 -11.61 -2.45 29.50
C ARG A 468 -10.23 -1.86 29.26
N LEU A 469 -9.61 -2.21 28.14
CA LEU A 469 -8.39 -1.57 27.66
C LEU A 469 -8.74 -0.54 26.59
N PHE A 470 -8.18 0.66 26.65
CA PHE A 470 -8.38 1.67 25.61
C PHE A 470 -7.13 2.53 25.41
N PHE A 471 -6.99 3.09 24.21
CA PHE A 471 -5.87 3.95 23.83
C PHE A 471 -6.24 5.43 23.93
N ASP A 472 -5.58 6.19 24.81
CA ASP A 472 -5.79 7.63 24.94
C ASP A 472 -5.10 8.39 23.80
N ASN A 473 -5.91 8.93 22.88
CA ASN A 473 -5.44 9.70 21.73
C ASN A 473 -5.30 11.21 22.00
N LYS A 474 -5.63 11.70 23.21
CA LYS A 474 -5.53 13.14 23.57
C LYS A 474 -4.15 13.73 23.29
N PRO A 475 -3.01 13.05 23.55
CA PRO A 475 -1.68 13.61 23.27
C PRO A 475 -1.44 13.98 21.81
N TYR A 476 -2.18 13.38 20.85
CA TYR A 476 -2.03 13.65 19.42
C TYR A 476 -2.95 14.78 18.90
N ARG A 477 -3.93 15.23 19.68
CA ARG A 477 -4.91 16.26 19.27
C ARG A 477 -4.30 17.63 18.92
N PRO A 478 -3.23 18.13 19.58
CA PRO A 478 -2.63 19.42 19.23
C PRO A 478 -2.15 19.51 17.76
N GLY A 479 -1.63 18.42 17.20
CA GLY A 479 -1.17 18.39 15.80
C GLY A 479 -2.29 18.66 14.79
N ILE A 480 -3.52 18.20 15.10
CA ILE A 480 -4.70 18.45 14.27
C ILE A 480 -5.02 19.95 14.26
N TRP A 481 -5.01 20.60 15.43
CA TRP A 481 -5.28 22.03 15.54
C TRP A 481 -4.24 22.89 14.83
N ILE A 482 -2.96 22.53 14.91
CA ILE A 482 -1.88 23.21 14.17
C ILE A 482 -2.11 23.08 12.65
N ALA A 483 -2.48 21.90 12.16
CA ALA A 483 -2.76 21.68 10.74
C ALA A 483 -3.95 22.51 10.24
N VAL A 484 -5.05 22.52 11.01
CA VAL A 484 -6.25 23.31 10.69
C VAL A 484 -5.93 24.80 10.64
N LEU A 485 -5.22 25.33 11.66
CA LEU A 485 -4.86 26.73 11.71
C LEU A 485 -3.93 27.13 10.54
N SER A 486 -2.99 26.26 10.17
CA SER A 486 -2.11 26.47 9.02
C SER A 486 -2.89 26.60 7.71
N TRP A 487 -3.93 25.76 7.50
CA TRP A 487 -4.81 25.85 6.34
C TRP A 487 -5.64 27.13 6.31
N ILE A 488 -6.16 27.56 7.46
CA ILE A 488 -6.91 28.82 7.57
C ILE A 488 -6.02 30.01 7.19
N ILE A 489 -4.80 30.06 7.72
CA ILE A 489 -3.84 31.12 7.40
C ILE A 489 -3.49 31.10 5.91
N PHE A 490 -3.22 29.92 5.34
CA PHE A 490 -2.90 29.77 3.92
C PHE A 490 -4.02 30.27 3.00
N ILE A 491 -5.26 29.83 3.24
CA ILE A 491 -6.43 30.25 2.46
C ILE A 491 -6.70 31.74 2.65
N GLY A 492 -6.58 32.25 3.89
CA GLY A 492 -6.75 33.67 4.19
C GLY A 492 -5.75 34.54 3.44
N ALA A 493 -4.47 34.16 3.44
CA ALA A 493 -3.43 34.84 2.68
C ALA A 493 -3.70 34.78 1.17
N TRP A 494 -4.09 33.63 0.64
CA TRP A 494 -4.44 33.46 -0.78
C TRP A 494 -5.56 34.42 -1.22
N VAL A 495 -6.67 34.44 -0.47
CA VAL A 495 -7.82 35.30 -0.77
C VAL A 495 -7.45 36.78 -0.65
N GLY A 496 -6.71 37.15 0.39
CA GLY A 496 -6.24 38.52 0.61
C GLY A 496 -5.37 39.04 -0.54
N LEU A 497 -4.39 38.25 -0.97
CA LEU A 497 -3.50 38.60 -2.07
C LEU A 497 -4.25 38.67 -3.42
N SER A 498 -5.19 37.75 -3.65
CA SER A 498 -5.99 37.72 -4.89
C SER A 498 -6.88 38.96 -5.03
N ARG A 499 -7.51 39.41 -3.94
CA ARG A 499 -8.32 40.63 -3.93
C ARG A 499 -7.48 41.88 -4.15
N LYS A 500 -6.29 41.97 -3.54
CA LYS A 500 -5.38 43.10 -3.73
C LYS A 500 -4.94 43.21 -5.20
N HIS A 501 -4.70 42.09 -5.86
CA HIS A 501 -4.34 42.08 -7.29
C HIS A 501 -5.51 42.48 -8.20
N SER A 502 -6.74 42.01 -7.94
CA SER A 502 -7.90 42.43 -8.75
C SER A 502 -8.21 43.92 -8.60
N ASN A 503 -8.00 44.47 -7.41
CA ASN A 503 -8.20 45.90 -7.14
C ASN A 503 -7.08 46.77 -7.71
N ALA A 504 -5.88 46.22 -7.95
CA ALA A 504 -4.79 46.94 -8.62
C ALA A 504 -4.90 46.91 -10.16
N LEU A 505 -5.73 46.01 -10.72
CA LEU A 505 -6.00 45.89 -12.15
C LEU A 505 -7.28 46.63 -12.60
N ARG A 506 -8.13 47.02 -11.65
CA ARG A 506 -9.23 47.98 -11.85
C ARG A 506 -8.71 49.39 -11.60
#